data_AF-A0A2E7K3Q2-F1
#
_entry.id   AF-A0A2E7K3Q2-F1
#
_cell.length_a   1.000
_cell.length_b   1.000
_cell.length_c   1.000
_cell.angle_alpha   90.00
_cell.angle_beta   90.00
_cell.angle_gamma   90.00
#
_symmetry.space_group_name_H-M   'P 1'
#
loop_
_entity.id
_entity.type
_entity.pdbx_description
1 polymer ?
#
loop_
_entity_poly.entity_id
_entity_poly.type
_entity_poly.pdbx_seq_one_letter_code
_entity_poly.pdbx_strand_id
1 'polypeptide(L)'
;MSFQNFSQVLLSSIDDQSVATMVANALRHEHQDDTSVVKEIGRITGANLHTINKWCQAINAPKSAHLIMLAGVYPQVLKGLLEMIGRADVWEVCLAENIPEKMHPKTAVSRPENPIYRDKYVPINVMVNLDVAIKLNHRQLWFIGELQRGKKLKADDIATQWWVSHKTAKRDIASMLEHNAICYNGARKNGFYTVV
;
A
#
# COMPACT_ATOMS: atom_id res chain seq x y z
N MET A 1 -6.47 -40.48 43.88
CA MET A 1 -6.75 -39.07 43.52
C MET A 1 -6.15 -38.84 42.14
N SER A 2 -7.01 -38.58 41.15
CA SER A 2 -6.60 -38.37 39.76
C SER A 2 -6.15 -36.92 39.60
N PHE A 3 -4.88 -36.71 39.27
CA PHE A 3 -4.40 -35.39 38.86
C PHE A 3 -5.05 -35.09 37.51
N GLN A 4 -6.00 -34.16 37.48
CA GLN A 4 -6.50 -33.60 36.24
C GLN A 4 -5.32 -32.95 35.50
N ASN A 5 -5.01 -33.45 34.30
CA ASN A 5 -4.01 -32.90 33.40
C ASN A 5 -4.40 -31.48 32.97
N PHE A 6 -4.02 -30.47 33.76
CA PHE A 6 -4.12 -29.06 33.38
C PHE A 6 -3.33 -28.74 32.09
N SER A 7 -2.37 -29.60 31.74
CA SER A 7 -1.61 -29.52 30.48
C SER A 7 -2.46 -29.78 29.22
N GLN A 8 -3.64 -30.41 29.33
CA GLN A 8 -4.50 -30.70 28.18
C GLN A 8 -5.56 -29.63 27.88
N VAL A 9 -5.74 -28.65 28.77
CA VAL A 9 -6.73 -27.56 28.58
C VAL A 9 -6.11 -26.29 27.98
N LEU A 10 -4.77 -26.18 27.99
CA LEU A 10 -4.05 -24.93 27.71
C LEU A 10 -3.57 -24.72 26.26
N LEU A 11 -3.87 -25.64 25.34
CA LEU A 11 -3.53 -25.48 23.93
C LEU A 11 -4.69 -25.95 23.06
N SER A 12 -5.80 -25.21 23.03
CA SER A 12 -6.52 -25.11 21.76
C SER A 12 -5.47 -24.70 20.73
N SER A 13 -5.17 -25.57 19.78
CA SER A 13 -4.03 -25.39 18.87
C SER A 13 -4.14 -24.01 18.21
N ILE A 14 -3.25 -23.09 18.58
CA ILE A 14 -3.16 -21.79 17.93
C ILE A 14 -2.90 -22.08 16.46
N ASP A 15 -3.91 -21.86 15.63
CA ASP A 15 -3.82 -22.06 14.20
C ASP A 15 -3.82 -20.71 13.48
N ASP A 16 -3.39 -20.73 12.22
CA ASP A 16 -3.29 -19.52 11.40
C ASP A 16 -4.66 -18.83 11.26
N GLN A 17 -5.76 -19.57 11.27
CA GLN A 17 -7.10 -18.99 11.14
C GLN A 17 -7.52 -18.21 12.39
N SER A 18 -7.22 -18.73 13.57
CA SER A 18 -7.45 -18.04 14.85
C SER A 18 -6.61 -16.78 14.94
N VAL A 19 -5.34 -16.84 14.53
CA VAL A 19 -4.45 -15.66 14.47
C VAL A 19 -4.98 -14.63 13.46
N ALA A 20 -5.40 -15.07 12.27
CA ALA A 20 -5.94 -14.18 11.25
C ALA A 20 -7.19 -13.44 11.73
N THR A 21 -8.08 -14.15 12.42
CA THR A 21 -9.33 -13.60 12.96
C THR A 21 -9.07 -12.61 14.09
N MET A 22 -8.16 -12.96 15.02
CA MET A 22 -7.74 -12.06 16.10
C MET A 22 -7.15 -10.77 15.54
N VAL A 23 -6.22 -10.86 14.60
CA VAL A 23 -5.57 -9.68 13.99
C VAL A 23 -6.60 -8.83 13.24
N ALA A 24 -7.48 -9.44 12.45
CA ALA A 24 -8.50 -8.69 11.70
C ALA A 24 -9.42 -7.89 12.63
N ASN A 25 -9.88 -8.51 13.73
CA ASN A 25 -10.76 -7.85 14.70
C ASN A 25 -10.04 -6.73 15.45
N ALA A 26 -8.79 -6.96 15.87
CA ALA A 26 -7.96 -5.96 16.52
C ALA A 26 -7.73 -4.74 15.62
N LEU A 27 -7.33 -4.96 14.36
CA LEU A 27 -7.09 -3.87 13.41
C LEU A 27 -8.38 -3.10 13.08
N ARG A 28 -9.53 -3.78 12.96
CA ARG A 28 -10.81 -3.10 12.75
C ARG A 28 -11.21 -2.25 13.95
N HIS A 29 -10.91 -2.70 15.16
CA HIS A 29 -11.21 -1.94 16.38
C HIS A 29 -10.36 -0.67 16.46
N GLU A 30 -9.08 -0.74 16.12
CA GLU A 30 -8.19 0.42 16.19
C GLU A 30 -8.40 1.43 15.07
N HIS A 31 -8.99 1.00 13.96
CA HIS A 31 -9.20 1.84 12.77
C HIS A 31 -10.69 2.04 12.43
N GLN A 32 -11.59 2.04 13.43
CA GLN A 32 -13.05 2.14 13.19
C GLN A 32 -13.46 3.33 12.31
N ASP A 33 -12.74 4.45 12.40
CA ASP A 33 -13.03 5.69 11.67
C ASP A 33 -12.06 5.99 10.51
N ASP A 34 -11.12 5.08 10.22
CA ASP A 34 -10.06 5.32 9.25
C ASP A 34 -10.37 4.66 7.91
N THR A 35 -10.49 5.46 6.86
CA THR A 35 -10.70 4.97 5.48
C THR A 35 -9.41 4.47 4.81
N SER A 36 -8.26 4.66 5.46
CA SER A 36 -6.92 4.44 4.91
C SER A 36 -6.08 3.38 5.63
N VAL A 37 -6.72 2.54 6.45
CA VAL A 37 -6.13 1.46 7.27
C VAL A 37 -5.00 0.69 6.58
N VAL A 38 -5.26 0.20 5.37
CA VAL A 38 -4.32 -0.65 4.61
C VAL A 38 -3.03 0.11 4.28
N LYS A 39 -3.13 1.42 4.00
CA LYS A 39 -1.96 2.26 3.70
C LYS A 39 -1.18 2.58 4.97
N GLU A 40 -1.86 2.85 6.07
CA GLU A 40 -1.21 3.16 7.34
C GLU A 40 -0.46 1.96 7.89
N ILE A 41 -1.10 0.78 7.91
CA ILE A 41 -0.42 -0.47 8.25
C ILE A 41 0.76 -0.73 7.30
N GLY A 42 0.61 -0.44 6.01
CA GLY A 42 1.67 -0.60 5.01
C GLY A 42 2.88 0.30 5.27
N ARG A 43 2.64 1.53 5.72
CA ARG A 43 3.69 2.49 6.09
C ARG A 43 4.52 2.00 7.29
N ILE A 44 3.86 1.37 8.26
CA ILE A 44 4.48 0.89 9.50
C ILE A 44 5.20 -0.45 9.29
N THR A 45 4.56 -1.38 8.59
CA THR A 45 5.04 -2.75 8.47
C THR A 45 5.87 -3.02 7.21
N GLY A 46 5.83 -2.12 6.22
CA GLY A 46 6.47 -2.30 4.91
C GLY A 46 5.84 -3.42 4.05
N ALA A 47 4.74 -4.03 4.53
CA ALA A 47 4.09 -5.14 3.83
C ALA A 47 3.30 -4.67 2.60
N ASN A 48 3.14 -5.56 1.63
CA ASN A 48 2.34 -5.29 0.43
C ASN A 48 0.87 -5.01 0.81
N LEU A 49 0.28 -3.96 0.24
CA LEU A 49 -1.11 -3.55 0.49
C LEU A 49 -2.13 -4.68 0.25
N HIS A 50 -1.90 -5.54 -0.75
CA HIS A 50 -2.75 -6.70 -1.00
C HIS A 50 -2.69 -7.72 0.14
N THR A 51 -1.50 -7.96 0.69
CA THR A 51 -1.30 -8.86 1.83
C THR A 51 -1.95 -8.30 3.09
N ILE A 52 -1.80 -7.00 3.34
CA ILE A 52 -2.45 -6.32 4.48
C ILE A 52 -3.97 -6.37 4.35
N ASN A 53 -4.50 -6.13 3.16
CA ASN A 53 -5.94 -6.24 2.92
C ASN A 53 -6.46 -7.65 3.24
N LYS A 54 -5.67 -8.70 2.95
CA LYS A 54 -6.00 -10.07 3.36
C LYS A 54 -5.98 -10.27 4.87
N TRP A 55 -5.08 -9.60 5.60
CA TRP A 55 -5.08 -9.62 7.08
C TRP A 55 -6.35 -8.96 7.63
N CYS A 56 -6.73 -7.77 7.14
CA CYS A 56 -7.94 -7.07 7.58
C CYS A 56 -9.23 -7.86 7.28
N GLN A 57 -9.19 -8.78 6.32
CA GLN A 57 -10.30 -9.66 5.94
C GLN A 57 -10.27 -11.02 6.65
N ALA A 58 -9.31 -11.27 7.54
CA ALA A 58 -9.10 -12.57 8.20
C ALA A 58 -8.88 -13.75 7.20
N ILE A 59 -8.39 -13.46 5.99
CA ILE A 59 -8.14 -14.49 4.96
C ILE A 59 -6.84 -15.23 5.26
N ASN A 60 -5.78 -14.49 5.62
CA ASN A 60 -4.47 -15.04 5.93
C ASN A 60 -3.96 -14.42 7.24
N ALA A 61 -3.22 -15.19 8.05
CA ALA A 61 -2.49 -14.63 9.17
C ALA A 61 -1.29 -13.78 8.71
N PRO A 62 -0.92 -12.73 9.45
CA PRO A 62 0.40 -12.16 9.34
C PRO A 62 1.45 -13.20 9.72
N LYS A 63 2.53 -13.29 8.95
CA LYS A 63 3.69 -14.09 9.35
C LYS A 63 4.30 -13.52 10.64
N SER A 64 5.03 -14.36 11.38
CA SER A 64 5.63 -14.04 12.68
C SER A 64 6.24 -12.64 12.78
N ALA A 65 7.11 -12.24 11.85
CA ALA A 65 7.73 -10.90 11.86
C ALA A 65 6.69 -9.77 11.79
N HIS A 66 5.68 -9.89 10.92
CA HIS A 66 4.63 -8.89 10.80
C HIS A 66 3.69 -8.91 12.00
N LEU A 67 3.40 -10.10 12.55
CA LEU A 67 2.59 -10.22 13.76
C LEU A 67 3.23 -9.48 14.94
N ILE A 68 4.54 -9.66 15.14
CA ILE A 68 5.29 -8.97 16.21
C ILE A 68 5.34 -7.46 15.96
N MET A 69 5.54 -7.02 14.72
CA MET A 69 5.49 -5.59 14.39
C MET A 69 4.11 -4.98 14.69
N LEU A 70 3.03 -5.66 14.31
CA LEU A 70 1.67 -5.22 14.59
C LEU A 70 1.42 -5.17 16.10
N ALA A 71 1.80 -6.20 16.85
CA ALA A 71 1.68 -6.23 18.31
C ALA A 71 2.55 -5.17 19.00
N GLY A 72 3.64 -4.70 18.38
CA GLY A 72 4.45 -3.61 18.94
C GLY A 72 3.82 -2.22 18.78
N VAL A 73 2.87 -2.06 17.87
CA VAL A 73 2.31 -0.76 17.47
C VAL A 73 0.85 -0.61 17.84
N TYR A 74 0.09 -1.70 17.70
CA TYR A 74 -1.36 -1.73 17.82
C TYR A 74 -1.74 -2.44 19.14
N PRO A 75 -2.21 -1.70 20.16
CA PRO A 75 -2.50 -2.24 21.48
C PRO A 75 -3.50 -3.42 21.49
N GLN A 76 -4.51 -3.41 20.64
CA GLN A 76 -5.48 -4.50 20.53
C GLN A 76 -4.87 -5.76 19.91
N VAL A 77 -3.89 -5.61 19.02
CA VAL A 77 -3.15 -6.77 18.49
C VAL A 77 -2.28 -7.37 19.59
N LEU A 78 -1.64 -6.54 20.42
CA LEU A 78 -0.88 -7.03 21.58
C LEU A 78 -1.80 -7.75 22.58
N LYS A 79 -2.94 -7.14 22.92
CA LYS A 79 -3.94 -7.72 23.81
C LYS A 79 -4.39 -9.09 23.31
N GLY A 80 -4.82 -9.18 22.05
CA GLY A 80 -5.28 -10.44 21.45
C GLY A 80 -4.18 -11.50 21.42
N LEU A 81 -2.93 -11.11 21.14
CA LEU A 81 -1.79 -12.03 21.19
C LEU A 81 -1.56 -12.57 22.61
N LEU A 82 -1.59 -11.71 23.63
CA LEU A 82 -1.43 -12.09 25.02
C LEU A 82 -2.54 -13.04 25.49
N GLU A 83 -3.79 -12.78 25.11
CA GLU A 83 -4.93 -13.67 25.37
C GLU A 83 -4.73 -15.03 24.71
N MET A 84 -4.30 -15.07 23.44
CA MET A 84 -4.06 -16.32 22.71
C MET A 84 -2.95 -17.18 23.32
N ILE A 85 -1.90 -16.57 23.89
CA ILE A 85 -0.82 -17.32 24.57
C ILE A 85 -1.13 -17.62 26.05
N GLY A 86 -2.35 -17.33 26.52
CA GLY A 86 -2.77 -17.58 27.90
C GLY A 86 -2.13 -16.62 28.92
N ARG A 87 -1.69 -15.44 28.49
CA ARG A 87 -1.03 -14.41 29.31
C ARG A 87 -1.84 -13.11 29.40
N ALA A 88 -3.15 -13.23 29.56
CA ALA A 88 -4.04 -12.09 29.75
C ALA A 88 -3.69 -11.27 31.01
N ASP A 89 -3.06 -11.89 32.01
CA ASP A 89 -2.50 -11.24 33.20
C ASP A 89 -1.50 -10.14 32.87
N VAL A 90 -0.68 -10.34 31.83
CA VAL A 90 0.32 -9.34 31.40
C VAL A 90 -0.35 -8.08 30.87
N TRP A 91 -1.53 -8.21 30.26
CA TRP A 91 -2.26 -7.06 29.73
C TRP A 91 -2.72 -6.10 30.85
N GLU A 92 -3.08 -6.63 32.02
CA GLU A 92 -3.45 -5.81 33.18
C GLU A 92 -2.27 -4.94 33.64
N VAL A 93 -1.05 -5.51 33.62
CA VAL A 93 0.19 -4.76 33.91
C VAL A 93 0.43 -3.71 32.82
N CYS A 94 0.20 -4.03 31.55
CA CYS A 94 0.31 -3.05 30.46
C CYS A 94 -0.65 -1.87 30.64
N LEU A 95 -1.87 -2.11 31.11
CA LEU A 95 -2.85 -1.07 31.40
C LEU A 95 -2.40 -0.19 32.58
N ALA A 96 -1.91 -0.80 33.66
CA ALA A 96 -1.40 -0.06 34.82
C ALA A 96 -0.22 0.88 34.45
N GLU A 97 0.62 0.44 33.54
CA GLU A 97 1.78 1.20 33.04
C GLU A 97 1.45 2.18 31.90
N ASN A 98 0.16 2.30 31.51
CA ASN A 98 -0.30 3.11 30.37
C ASN A 98 0.46 2.80 29.08
N ILE A 99 0.80 1.53 28.85
CA ILE A 99 1.50 1.08 27.64
C ILE A 99 0.67 1.35 26.37
N PRO A 100 -0.64 1.03 26.31
CA PRO A 100 -1.46 1.26 25.11
C PRO A 100 -1.43 2.71 24.59
N GLU A 101 -1.47 3.69 25.50
CA GLU A 101 -1.41 5.11 25.15
C GLU A 101 -0.03 5.52 24.59
N LYS A 102 1.03 4.80 24.96
CA LYS A 102 2.40 5.03 24.50
C LYS A 102 2.73 4.26 23.21
N MET A 103 1.98 3.20 22.90
CA MET A 103 2.20 2.33 21.74
C MET A 103 1.74 2.96 20.43
N HIS A 104 0.63 3.69 20.46
CA HIS A 104 0.27 4.50 19.31
C HIS A 104 1.42 5.48 19.06
N PRO A 105 2.04 5.46 17.87
CA PRO A 105 2.97 6.50 17.55
C PRO A 105 2.21 7.81 17.75
N LYS A 106 2.79 8.76 18.48
CA LYS A 106 2.46 10.16 18.26
C LYS A 106 2.64 10.35 16.75
N THR A 107 1.59 10.24 15.96
CA THR A 107 1.58 10.59 14.54
C THR A 107 1.67 12.12 14.36
N ALA A 108 2.16 12.81 15.40
CA ALA A 108 2.88 14.07 15.36
C ALA A 108 4.39 13.88 15.19
N VAL A 109 4.88 12.70 14.75
CA VAL A 109 6.04 12.70 13.87
C VAL A 109 5.56 13.46 12.65
N SER A 110 5.87 14.76 12.65
CA SER A 110 5.95 15.63 11.49
C SER A 110 6.09 14.74 10.26
N ARG A 111 5.10 14.79 9.36
CA ARG A 111 5.22 14.34 7.98
C ARG A 111 6.70 14.39 7.65
N PRO A 112 7.46 13.27 7.63
CA PRO A 112 8.82 13.37 7.13
C PRO A 112 8.57 13.96 5.76
N GLU A 113 9.09 15.17 5.52
CA GLU A 113 8.98 15.81 4.23
C GLU A 113 9.50 14.74 3.27
N ASN A 114 8.59 14.04 2.61
CA ASN A 114 8.97 13.01 1.68
C ASN A 114 9.77 13.81 0.65
N PRO A 115 11.09 13.61 0.51
CA PRO A 115 11.83 14.30 -0.52
C PRO A 115 11.34 13.87 -1.92
N ILE A 116 10.46 12.84 -1.98
CA ILE A 116 9.71 12.40 -3.16
C ILE A 116 8.83 13.51 -3.74
N TYR A 117 8.28 14.40 -2.90
CA TYR A 117 7.65 15.66 -3.32
C TYR A 117 8.42 16.82 -2.70
N ARG A 118 9.67 17.03 -3.12
CA ARG A 118 10.00 18.43 -3.41
C ARG A 118 9.06 18.80 -4.55
N ASP A 119 8.11 19.69 -4.30
CA ASP A 119 7.35 20.37 -5.35
C ASP A 119 8.33 21.22 -6.17
N LYS A 120 9.21 20.55 -6.91
CA LYS A 120 9.87 21.14 -8.05
C LYS A 120 8.75 21.19 -9.07
N TYR A 121 8.06 22.32 -9.12
CA TYR A 121 7.13 22.63 -10.20
C TYR A 121 7.91 22.54 -11.50
N VAL A 122 7.86 21.37 -12.14
CA VAL A 122 8.41 21.16 -13.48
C VAL A 122 7.23 21.31 -14.42
N PRO A 123 7.08 22.47 -15.09
CA PRO A 123 5.99 22.64 -16.04
C PRO A 123 6.15 21.63 -17.18
N ILE A 124 5.09 20.86 -17.46
CA ILE A 124 5.01 20.07 -18.68
C ILE A 124 4.69 21.03 -19.81
N ASN A 125 5.72 21.43 -20.56
CA ASN A 125 5.54 22.30 -21.72
C ASN A 125 5.11 21.47 -22.93
N VAL A 126 3.82 21.51 -23.23
CA VAL A 126 3.19 20.77 -24.33
C VAL A 126 2.15 21.64 -25.02
N MET A 127 2.08 21.55 -26.35
CA MET A 127 1.06 22.22 -27.16
C MET A 127 -0.01 21.22 -27.60
N VAL A 128 -1.12 21.12 -26.88
CA VAL A 128 -2.24 20.24 -27.24
C VAL A 128 -3.53 21.05 -27.25
N ASN A 129 -4.48 20.67 -28.11
CA ASN A 129 -5.84 21.19 -28.04
C ASN A 129 -6.42 20.94 -26.63
N LEU A 130 -7.06 21.96 -26.06
CA LEU A 130 -7.64 21.90 -24.71
C LEU A 130 -8.61 20.74 -24.53
N ASP A 131 -9.44 20.43 -25.53
CA ASP A 131 -10.44 19.36 -25.48
C ASP A 131 -9.82 17.96 -25.39
N VAL A 132 -8.59 17.83 -25.90
CA VAL A 132 -7.78 16.61 -25.78
C VAL A 132 -7.01 16.64 -24.46
N ALA A 133 -6.42 17.78 -24.10
CA ALA A 133 -5.61 17.94 -22.90
C ALA A 133 -6.38 17.57 -21.62
N ILE A 134 -7.66 17.95 -21.50
CA ILE A 134 -8.50 17.62 -20.34
C ILE A 134 -8.78 16.12 -20.18
N LYS A 135 -8.58 15.32 -21.25
CA LYS A 135 -8.78 13.87 -21.25
C LYS A 135 -7.51 13.11 -20.90
N LEU A 136 -6.36 13.79 -20.83
CA LEU A 136 -5.06 13.18 -20.65
C LEU A 136 -4.50 13.44 -19.25
N ASN A 137 -3.86 12.43 -18.68
CA ASN A 137 -3.14 12.56 -17.43
C ASN A 137 -1.73 13.15 -17.64
N HIS A 138 -1.05 13.52 -16.56
CA HIS A 138 0.29 14.14 -16.63
C HIS A 138 1.34 13.28 -17.34
N ARG A 139 1.28 11.95 -17.23
CA ARG A 139 2.23 11.04 -17.91
C ARG A 139 2.05 11.09 -19.42
N GLN A 140 0.80 11.12 -19.85
CA GLN A 140 0.41 11.23 -21.25
C GLN A 140 0.79 12.60 -21.82
N LEU A 141 0.51 13.69 -21.11
CA LEU A 141 0.92 15.04 -21.50
C LEU A 141 2.44 15.18 -21.61
N TRP A 142 3.20 14.60 -20.67
CA TRP A 142 4.65 14.55 -20.75
C TRP A 142 5.13 13.80 -21.99
N PHE A 143 4.55 12.63 -22.28
CA PHE A 143 4.91 11.84 -23.46
C PHE A 143 4.70 12.64 -24.74
N ILE A 144 3.57 13.34 -24.87
CA ILE A 144 3.30 14.22 -26.01
C ILE A 144 4.32 15.35 -26.10
N GLY A 145 4.63 16.02 -24.99
CA GLY A 145 5.62 17.11 -24.95
C GLY A 145 7.00 16.66 -25.41
N GLU A 146 7.39 15.43 -25.07
CA GLU A 146 8.66 14.85 -25.52
C GLU A 146 8.63 14.42 -27.00
N LEU A 147 7.49 13.93 -27.51
CA LEU A 147 7.32 13.70 -28.96
C LEU A 147 7.42 15.01 -29.76
N GLN A 148 6.86 16.11 -29.25
CA GLN A 148 6.98 17.44 -29.86
C GLN A 148 8.42 17.95 -29.91
N ARG A 149 9.25 17.52 -28.96
CA ARG A 149 10.71 17.77 -28.96
C ARG A 149 11.47 16.84 -29.92
N GLY A 150 10.78 16.02 -30.71
CA GLY A 150 11.36 15.12 -31.70
C GLY A 150 11.91 13.81 -31.13
N LYS A 151 11.64 13.48 -29.87
CA LYS A 151 12.08 12.21 -29.29
C LYS A 151 11.23 11.05 -29.79
N LYS A 152 11.86 9.89 -30.01
CA LYS A 152 11.19 8.64 -30.40
C LYS A 152 10.95 7.77 -29.18
N LEU A 153 9.86 8.04 -28.48
CA LEU A 153 9.53 7.37 -27.22
C LEU A 153 8.75 6.06 -27.43
N LYS A 154 8.84 5.18 -26.43
CA LYS A 154 8.15 3.89 -26.30
C LYS A 154 7.52 3.76 -24.92
N ALA A 155 6.76 2.68 -24.72
CA ALA A 155 6.16 2.37 -23.42
C ALA A 155 7.21 2.24 -22.29
N ASP A 156 8.40 1.70 -22.60
CA ASP A 156 9.49 1.58 -21.64
C ASP A 156 9.93 2.96 -21.11
N ASP A 157 9.92 4.01 -21.93
CA ASP A 157 10.30 5.35 -21.49
C ASP A 157 9.31 5.93 -20.47
N ILE A 158 8.01 5.68 -20.65
CA ILE A 158 7.00 6.05 -19.64
C ILE A 158 7.24 5.24 -18.36
N ALA A 159 7.48 3.94 -18.48
CA ALA A 159 7.70 3.06 -17.35
C ALA A 159 8.92 3.51 -16.52
N THR A 160 10.01 3.86 -17.19
CA THR A 160 11.24 4.35 -16.54
C THR A 160 11.07 5.75 -15.97
N GLN A 161 10.52 6.70 -16.73
CA GLN A 161 10.39 8.08 -16.27
C GLN A 161 9.44 8.23 -15.08
N TRP A 162 8.35 7.45 -15.07
CA TRP A 162 7.27 7.58 -14.09
C TRP A 162 7.20 6.42 -13.09
N TRP A 163 8.16 5.50 -13.14
CA TRP A 163 8.25 4.33 -12.26
C TRP A 163 6.95 3.50 -12.21
N VAL A 164 6.29 3.38 -13.37
CA VAL A 164 5.06 2.60 -13.52
C VAL A 164 5.34 1.26 -14.18
N SER A 165 4.45 0.29 -14.00
CA SER A 165 4.57 -0.98 -14.71
C SER A 165 4.44 -0.79 -16.22
N HIS A 166 5.18 -1.59 -16.99
CA HIS A 166 5.11 -1.58 -18.45
C HIS A 166 3.69 -1.80 -19.00
N LYS A 167 2.85 -2.58 -18.30
CA LYS A 167 1.41 -2.73 -18.62
C LYS A 167 0.66 -1.40 -18.51
N THR A 168 0.97 -0.59 -17.50
CA THR A 168 0.35 0.73 -17.31
C THR A 168 0.82 1.71 -18.38
N ALA A 169 2.11 1.72 -18.69
CA ALA A 169 2.66 2.54 -19.77
C ALA A 169 2.01 2.24 -21.14
N LYS A 170 1.80 0.95 -21.47
CA LYS A 170 1.08 0.56 -22.68
C LYS A 170 -0.37 1.05 -22.70
N ARG A 171 -1.05 1.02 -21.55
CA ARG A 171 -2.41 1.55 -21.42
C ARG A 171 -2.44 3.06 -21.61
N ASP A 172 -1.46 3.78 -21.07
CA ASP A 172 -1.35 5.23 -21.26
C ASP A 172 -1.22 5.58 -22.76
N ILE A 173 -0.39 4.85 -23.51
CA ILE A 173 -0.24 5.01 -24.98
C ILE A 173 -1.53 4.66 -25.72
N ALA A 174 -2.20 3.55 -25.36
CA ALA A 174 -3.44 3.15 -26.00
C ALA A 174 -4.53 4.24 -25.86
N SER A 175 -4.69 4.81 -24.67
CA SER A 175 -5.63 5.91 -24.43
C SER A 175 -5.28 7.17 -25.23
N MET A 176 -3.99 7.50 -25.42
CA MET A 176 -3.59 8.62 -26.28
C MET A 176 -3.92 8.38 -27.77
N LEU A 177 -3.78 7.14 -28.26
CA LEU A 177 -4.20 6.75 -29.61
C LEU A 177 -5.72 6.85 -29.77
N GLU A 178 -6.49 6.36 -28.78
CA GLU A 178 -7.96 6.42 -28.77
C GLU A 178 -8.48 7.86 -28.80
N HIS A 179 -7.79 8.79 -28.15
CA HIS A 179 -8.14 10.21 -28.16
C HIS A 179 -7.57 10.99 -29.34
N ASN A 180 -6.97 10.33 -30.34
CA ASN A 180 -6.29 10.95 -31.48
C ASN A 180 -5.25 12.02 -31.06
N ALA A 181 -4.63 11.84 -29.89
CA ALA A 181 -3.58 12.74 -29.41
C ALA A 181 -2.22 12.42 -30.04
N ILE A 182 -2.01 11.15 -30.41
CA ILE A 182 -0.83 10.65 -31.11
C ILE A 182 -1.25 9.66 -32.19
N CYS A 183 -0.37 9.41 -33.15
CA CYS A 183 -0.51 8.35 -34.14
C CYS A 183 0.77 7.50 -34.20
N TYR A 184 0.65 6.24 -34.62
CA TYR A 184 1.78 5.34 -34.81
C TYR A 184 2.13 5.26 -36.30
N ASN A 185 3.37 5.60 -36.65
CA ASN A 185 3.86 5.62 -38.02
C ASN A 185 4.89 4.51 -38.26
N GLY A 186 4.75 3.82 -39.38
CA GLY A 186 5.70 2.79 -39.83
C GLY A 186 5.34 1.36 -39.43
N ALA A 187 6.23 0.43 -39.74
CA ALA A 187 6.03 -0.99 -39.49
C ALA A 187 6.20 -1.35 -38.00
N ARG A 188 5.51 -2.38 -37.53
CA ARG A 188 5.43 -2.78 -36.10
C ARG A 188 6.78 -2.94 -35.37
N LYS A 189 7.88 -3.24 -36.07
CA LYS A 189 9.22 -3.41 -35.47
C LYS A 189 10.03 -2.12 -35.35
N ASN A 190 9.76 -1.13 -36.20
CA ASN A 190 10.61 0.03 -36.45
C ASN A 190 9.83 1.34 -36.58
N GLY A 191 8.52 1.29 -36.34
CA GLY A 191 7.66 2.45 -36.29
C GLY A 191 7.85 3.25 -35.00
N PHE A 192 7.32 4.47 -35.02
CA PHE A 192 7.45 5.46 -33.96
C PHE A 192 6.15 6.26 -33.83
N TYR A 193 5.95 6.88 -32.68
CA TYR A 193 4.78 7.72 -32.43
C TYR A 193 5.06 9.17 -32.84
N THR A 194 4.05 9.85 -33.36
CA THR A 194 4.06 11.31 -33.57
C THR A 194 2.80 11.92 -33.00
N VAL A 195 2.86 13.19 -32.65
CA VAL A 195 1.67 13.97 -32.29
C VAL A 195 0.84 14.22 -33.55
N VAL A 196 -0.48 14.24 -33.42
CA VAL A 196 -1.43 14.54 -34.50
C VAL A 196 -1.55 16.05 -34.69
#